data_AF-L2GNZ0-F1
#
_entry.id   AF-L2GNZ0-F1
#
_cell.length_a   1.000
_cell.length_b   1.000
_cell.length_c   1.000
_cell.angle_alpha   90.00
_cell.angle_beta   90.00
_cell.angle_gamma   90.00
#
_symmetry.space_group_name_H-M   'P 1'
#
loop_
_entity.id
_entity.type
_entity.pdbx_description
1 polymer ?
#
loop_
_entity_poly.entity_id
_entity_poly.type
_entity_poly.pdbx_seq_one_letter_code
_entity_poly.pdbx_strand_id
1 'polypeptide(L)'
;MKITFSGADDAFLNSNQIEIEPETVDRECLGTVDRVISYIYRTEPRAHRSFFRPDATLAHGTICLIDEQDIEMKEDKEVGVGVDSHIVLVSTLHGG
;
A
#
# COMPACT_ATOMS: atom_id res chain seq x y z
N MET A 1 5.12 5.44 9.58
CA MET A 1 4.84 5.35 8.12
C MET A 1 3.35 5.34 7.93
N LYS A 2 2.83 6.15 7.01
CA LYS A 2 1.39 6.31 6.83
C LYS A 2 0.91 5.58 5.58
N ILE A 3 -0.23 4.91 5.67
CA ILE A 3 -0.87 4.20 4.56
C ILE A 3 -2.32 4.68 4.43
N THR A 4 -2.68 5.11 3.23
CA THR A 4 -4.04 5.53 2.89
C THR A 4 -4.60 4.63 1.80
N PHE A 5 -5.86 4.23 1.97
CA PHE A 5 -6.60 3.45 0.97
C PHE A 5 -7.69 4.32 0.36
N SER A 6 -7.86 4.22 -0.96
CA SER A 6 -8.88 4.96 -1.69
C SER A 6 -9.47 4.10 -2.81
N GLY A 7 -10.73 4.33 -3.16
CA GLY A 7 -11.44 3.55 -4.19
C GLY A 7 -11.70 2.09 -3.80
N ALA A 8 -11.57 1.75 -2.51
CA ALA A 8 -11.92 0.44 -2.01
C ALA A 8 -13.43 0.19 -2.12
N ASP A 9 -13.85 -1.06 -2.26
CA ASP A 9 -15.25 -1.46 -2.10
C ASP A 9 -15.70 -1.44 -0.63
N ASP A 10 -14.75 -1.47 0.30
CA ASP A 10 -14.98 -1.34 1.74
C ASP A 10 -14.93 0.14 2.18
N ALA A 11 -16.07 0.68 2.63
CA ALA A 11 -16.20 2.05 3.10
C ALA A 11 -15.30 2.38 4.31
N PHE A 12 -14.99 1.38 5.15
CA PHE A 12 -14.07 1.56 6.27
C PHE A 12 -12.67 1.88 5.77
N LEU A 13 -12.19 1.18 4.74
CA LEU A 13 -10.86 1.44 4.18
C LEU A 13 -10.76 2.84 3.56
N ASN A 14 -11.79 3.28 2.84
CA ASN A 14 -11.80 4.62 2.25
C ASN A 14 -11.83 5.77 3.27
N SER A 15 -12.30 5.50 4.48
CA SER A 15 -12.45 6.53 5.54
C SER A 15 -11.35 6.47 6.59
N ASN A 16 -10.45 5.49 6.50
CA ASN A 16 -9.40 5.26 7.49
C ASN A 16 -8.01 5.27 6.86
N GLN A 17 -7.03 5.52 7.71
CA GLN A 17 -5.62 5.43 7.41
C GLN A 17 -4.99 4.46 8.41
N ILE A 18 -3.95 3.78 7.97
CA ILE A 18 -3.12 2.94 8.84
C ILE A 18 -1.82 3.68 9.11
N GLU A 19 -1.40 3.64 10.35
CA GLU A 19 -0.11 4.14 10.78
C GLU A 19 0.73 2.96 11.25
N ILE A 20 1.89 2.78 10.63
CA ILE A 20 2.88 1.78 11.02
C ILE A 20 3.90 2.48 11.90
N GLU A 21 3.98 2.05 13.15
CA GLU A 21 4.92 2.55 14.14
C GLU A 21 6.38 2.32 13.69
N PRO A 22 7.31 3.24 13.99
CA PRO A 22 8.72 3.13 13.63
C PRO A 22 9.36 1.79 14.03
N GLU A 23 9.05 1.27 15.23
CA GLU A 23 9.58 0.00 15.71
C GLU A 23 9.12 -1.19 14.86
N THR A 24 7.93 -1.07 14.25
CA THR A 24 7.41 -2.10 13.34
C THR A 24 8.08 -1.99 11.97
N VAL A 25 8.33 -0.78 11.47
CA VAL A 25 9.10 -0.56 10.23
C VAL A 25 10.48 -1.22 10.33
N ASP A 26 11.18 -1.04 11.45
CA ASP A 26 12.48 -1.64 11.68
C ASP A 26 12.41 -3.16 11.86
N ARG A 27 11.49 -3.64 12.71
CA ARG A 27 11.34 -5.08 13.01
C ARG A 27 10.96 -5.90 11.78
N GLU A 28 10.07 -5.38 10.93
CA GLU A 28 9.61 -6.05 9.71
C GLU A 28 10.49 -5.75 8.49
N CYS A 29 11.52 -4.92 8.66
CA CYS A 29 12.46 -4.50 7.60
C CYS A 29 11.73 -3.90 6.39
N LEU A 30 10.83 -2.94 6.62
CA LEU A 30 9.96 -2.34 5.60
C LEU A 30 10.66 -1.26 4.75
N GLY A 31 11.97 -1.39 4.50
CA GLY A 31 12.75 -0.37 3.80
C GLY A 31 12.47 -0.25 2.28
N THR A 32 11.62 -1.12 1.73
CA THR A 32 11.20 -1.08 0.32
C THR A 32 9.70 -1.21 0.19
N VAL A 33 9.15 -0.64 -0.88
CA VAL A 33 7.72 -0.75 -1.20
C VAL A 33 7.22 -2.19 -1.22
N ASP A 34 7.94 -3.12 -1.84
CA ASP A 34 7.52 -4.53 -1.95
C ASP A 34 7.36 -5.19 -0.58
N ARG A 35 8.24 -4.82 0.36
CA ARG A 35 8.15 -5.28 1.76
C ARG A 35 6.92 -4.69 2.44
N VAL A 36 6.61 -3.43 2.18
CA VAL A 36 5.38 -2.79 2.69
C VAL A 36 4.12 -3.43 2.11
N ILE A 37 4.06 -3.62 0.79
CA ILE A 37 2.93 -4.27 0.10
C ILE A 37 2.70 -5.68 0.67
N SER A 38 3.79 -6.45 0.83
CA SER A 38 3.74 -7.77 1.45
C SER A 38 3.27 -7.71 2.90
N TYR A 39 3.65 -6.68 3.65
CA TYR A 39 3.21 -6.47 5.04
C TYR A 39 1.71 -6.17 5.10
N ILE A 40 1.22 -5.19 4.32
CA ILE A 40 -0.20 -4.84 4.24
C ILE A 40 -1.04 -6.07 3.88
N TYR A 41 -0.59 -6.86 2.89
CA TYR A 41 -1.28 -8.08 2.52
C TYR A 41 -1.39 -9.07 3.69
N ARG A 42 -0.38 -9.20 4.54
CA ARG A 42 -0.46 -10.11 5.71
C ARG A 42 -1.32 -9.56 6.82
N THR A 43 -1.26 -8.26 7.08
CA THR A 43 -1.86 -7.65 8.29
C THR A 43 -3.26 -7.11 8.06
N GLU A 44 -3.64 -6.81 6.81
CA GLU A 44 -4.92 -6.16 6.48
C GLU A 44 -5.77 -6.96 5.49
N PRO A 45 -6.49 -8.00 5.97
CA PRO A 45 -7.37 -8.83 5.14
C PRO A 45 -8.47 -8.04 4.40
N ARG A 46 -8.91 -6.91 4.96
CA ARG A 46 -9.94 -6.07 4.31
C ARG A 46 -9.43 -5.50 2.99
N ALA A 47 -8.13 -5.23 2.89
CA ALA A 47 -7.54 -4.65 1.69
C ALA A 47 -7.47 -5.64 0.53
N HIS A 48 -7.56 -6.94 0.79
CA HIS A 48 -7.33 -7.99 -0.21
C HIS A 48 -8.22 -7.86 -1.43
N ARG A 49 -9.54 -7.71 -1.21
CA ARG A 49 -10.51 -7.69 -2.31
C ARG A 49 -10.36 -6.46 -3.20
N SER A 50 -9.93 -5.34 -2.62
CA SER A 50 -9.85 -4.05 -3.31
C SER A 50 -8.52 -3.80 -4.00
N PHE A 51 -7.41 -4.23 -3.39
CA PHE A 51 -6.07 -3.78 -3.78
C PHE A 51 -5.12 -4.90 -4.18
N PHE A 52 -5.44 -6.16 -3.86
CA PHE A 52 -4.50 -7.27 -4.02
C PHE A 52 -5.06 -8.41 -4.86
N ARG A 53 -4.13 -9.20 -5.40
CA ARG A 53 -4.38 -10.49 -6.02
C ARG A 53 -4.13 -11.62 -5.01
N PRO A 54 -4.61 -12.84 -5.29
CA PRO A 54 -4.35 -14.00 -4.43
C PRO A 54 -2.86 -14.38 -4.26
N ASP A 55 -1.99 -13.90 -5.14
CA ASP A 55 -0.53 -14.11 -5.08
C ASP A 55 0.21 -13.03 -4.26
N ALA A 56 -0.52 -12.21 -3.49
CA ALA A 56 0.00 -11.12 -2.68
C ALA A 56 0.61 -9.93 -3.46
N THR A 57 0.39 -9.86 -4.78
CA THR A 57 0.74 -8.69 -5.59
C THR A 57 -0.42 -7.70 -5.68
N LEU A 58 -0.12 -6.45 -6.06
CA LEU A 58 -1.16 -5.45 -6.31
C LEU A 58 -2.05 -5.86 -7.50
N ALA A 59 -3.35 -5.58 -7.40
CA ALA A 59 -4.27 -5.81 -8.50
C ALA A 59 -3.98 -4.83 -9.65
N HIS A 60 -4.20 -5.24 -10.91
CA HIS A 60 -3.90 -4.42 -12.10
C HIS A 60 -4.61 -3.05 -12.12
N GLY A 61 -5.73 -2.90 -11.40
CA GLY A 61 -6.41 -1.62 -11.25
C GLY A 61 -5.97 -0.81 -10.02
N THR A 62 -4.89 -1.20 -9.34
CA THR A 62 -4.39 -0.51 -8.14
C THR A 62 -3.19 0.36 -8.49
N ILE A 63 -3.34 1.66 -8.26
CA ILE A 63 -2.25 2.63 -8.36
C ILE A 63 -1.61 2.73 -6.97
N CYS A 64 -0.29 2.69 -6.90
CA CYS A 64 0.48 2.85 -5.67
C CYS A 64 1.32 4.13 -5.75
N LEU A 65 0.99 5.10 -4.89
CA LEU A 65 1.76 6.33 -4.76
C LEU A 65 2.63 6.26 -3.51
N ILE A 66 3.86 6.74 -3.62
CA ILE A 66 4.81 6.90 -2.50
C ILE A 66 5.25 8.36 -2.51
N ASP A 67 5.00 9.07 -1.41
CA ASP A 67 5.35 10.47 -1.25
C ASP A 67 4.89 11.31 -2.47
N GLU A 68 3.62 11.10 -2.85
CA GLU A 68 2.92 11.74 -3.98
C GLU A 68 3.45 11.35 -5.39
N GLN A 69 4.34 10.37 -5.49
CA GLN A 69 4.88 9.89 -6.76
C GLN A 69 4.35 8.50 -7.10
N ASP A 70 3.94 8.31 -8.35
CA ASP A 70 3.55 7.00 -8.86
C ASP A 70 4.78 6.09 -8.98
N ILE A 71 4.68 4.90 -8.37
CA ILE A 71 5.74 3.90 -8.43
C ILE A 71 6.00 3.42 -9.85
N GLU A 72 4.98 3.34 -10.71
CA GLU A 72 5.14 2.89 -12.10
C GLU A 72 6.01 3.84 -12.93
N MET A 73 6.18 5.09 -12.46
CA MET A 73 7.06 6.08 -13.09
C MET A 73 8.53 5.92 -12.66
N LYS A 74 8.83 5.07 -11.67
CA LYS A 74 10.22 4.82 -11.26
C LYS A 74 10.81 3.70 -12.10
N GLU A 75 11.91 4.00 -12.78
CA GLU A 75 12.68 3.01 -13.57
C GLU A 75 13.46 2.03 -12.68
N ASP A 76 13.59 2.34 -11.38
CA ASP A 76 14.37 1.59 -10.42
C ASP A 76 13.58 0.43 -9.79
N LYS A 77 14.23 -0.73 -9.69
CA LYS A 77 13.60 -1.98 -9.24
C LYS A 77 13.32 -2.03 -7.73
N GLU A 78 13.90 -1.12 -6.95
CA GLU A 78 13.72 -1.06 -5.50
C GLU A 78 13.44 0.36 -5.05
N VAL A 79 12.15 0.71 -4.94
CA VAL A 79 11.75 2.00 -4.39
C VAL A 79 11.88 1.95 -2.88
N GLY A 80 12.88 2.67 -2.36
CA GLY A 80 13.10 2.84 -0.93
C GLY A 80 11.99 3.64 -0.26
N VAL A 81 11.60 3.23 0.94
CA VAL A 81 10.61 3.90 1.78
C VAL A 81 11.09 3.95 3.23
N GLY A 82 10.66 4.97 3.97
CA GLY A 82 11.10 5.22 5.35
C GLY A 82 9.95 5.35 6.34
N VAL A 83 10.30 5.57 7.61
CA VAL A 83 9.34 5.77 8.70
C VAL A 83 8.40 6.95 8.47
N ASP A 84 8.86 7.97 7.75
CA ASP A 84 8.07 9.18 7.45
C ASP A 84 7.36 9.11 6.10
N SER A 85 7.55 8.04 5.32
CA SER A 85 6.92 7.90 4.01
C SER A 85 5.40 7.78 4.12
N HIS A 86 4.72 8.35 3.12
CA HIS A 86 3.29 8.23 2.92
C HIS A 86 3.00 7.40 1.67
N ILE A 87 2.30 6.30 1.86
CA ILE A 87 1.90 5.38 0.80
C ILE A 87 0.40 5.50 0.59
N VAL A 88 -0.03 5.61 -0.67
CA VAL A 88 -1.45 5.66 -1.03
C VAL A 88 -1.74 4.54 -2.03
N LEU A 89 -2.68 3.67 -1.69
CA LEU A 89 -3.22 2.67 -2.61
C LEU A 89 -4.58 3.14 -3.11
N VAL A 90 -4.72 3.27 -4.43
CA VAL A 90 -5.94 3.70 -5.09
C VAL A 90 -6.46 2.57 -5.97
N SER A 91 -7.62 2.03 -5.65
CA SER A 91 -8.28 1.01 -6.48
C SER A 91 -9.20 1.68 -7.49
N THR A 92 -8.96 1.41 -8.76
CA THR A 92 -9.80 1.87 -9.89
C THR A 92 -10.82 0.81 -10.32
N LEU A 93 -10.80 -0.37 -9.68
CA LEU A 93 -11.64 -1.52 -10.03
C LEU A 93 -13.11 -1.32 -9.64
N HIS A 94 -13.38 -0.51 -8.61
CA HIS A 94 -14.71 -0.35 -8.01
C HIS A 94 -15.32 1.03 -8.29
N GLY A 95 -14.74 1.78 -9.24
CA GLY A 95 -15.28 3.09 -9.66
C GLY A 95 -16.54 2.91 -10.51
N GLY A 96 -17.70 2.93 -9.86
CA GLY A 96 -19.04 2.94 -10.47
C GLY A 96 -20.03 3.68 -9.60
#